data_AF-A0A2V3UP69-F1
#
_entry.id   AF-A0A2V3UP69-F1
#
_cell.length_a   1.000
_cell.length_b   1.000
_cell.length_c   1.000
_cell.angle_alpha   90.00
_cell.angle_beta   90.00
_cell.angle_gamma   90.00
#
_symmetry.space_group_name_H-M   'P 1'
#
loop_
_entity.id
_entity.type
_entity.pdbx_description
1 polymer ?
#
loop_
_entity_poly.entity_id
_entity_poly.type
_entity_poly.pdbx_seq_one_letter_code
_entity_poly.pdbx_strand_id
1 'polypeptide(L)'
;MQDLASEPAACLLIDFFLIASGTRQPAAYRRLLDFVVFNHGHDEEREYQLRSRWNRFVTETRRQVAEGDIDLADLDDLQTLVAALVGAVGRDNLIALSSDYAHGGLLDQLIEQVLERVHLLLKNNADSATALASFSGDNAVRIMSVHKSKGLEFDTVVILGVEEETFWGDAAAERAAYFVGISRAKMRLWLTACQSRERPLGAQRWTVERHEHDEFLGYAA
;
A
#
# COMPACT_ATOMS: atom_id res chain seq x y z
N MET A 1 -15.31 9.00 -0.35
CA MET A 1 -14.34 9.26 0.74
C MET A 1 -13.36 8.11 0.68
N GLN A 2 -12.22 8.35 0.03
CA GLN A 2 -11.16 7.36 -0.13
C GLN A 2 -10.58 7.07 1.26
N ASP A 3 -10.32 5.81 1.56
CA ASP A 3 -9.72 5.44 2.85
C ASP A 3 -8.26 5.93 2.85
N LEU A 4 -7.96 6.95 3.67
CA LEU A 4 -6.63 7.57 3.76
C LEU A 4 -5.54 6.53 4.05
N ALA A 5 -5.84 5.48 4.83
CA ALA A 5 -4.90 4.42 5.15
C ALA A 5 -4.58 3.50 3.97
N SER A 6 -5.37 3.55 2.89
CA SER A 6 -5.19 2.78 1.67
C SER A 6 -4.37 3.52 0.61
N GLU A 7 -4.09 4.81 0.81
CA GLU A 7 -3.32 5.63 -0.13
C GLU A 7 -1.81 5.30 -0.08
N PRO A 8 -1.15 5.02 -1.22
CA PRO A 8 0.28 4.69 -1.26
C PRO A 8 1.19 5.71 -0.56
N ALA A 9 0.97 7.01 -0.79
CA ALA A 9 1.75 8.07 -0.16
C ALA A 9 1.51 8.12 1.36
N ALA A 10 0.27 7.89 1.81
CA ALA A 10 -0.04 7.84 3.23
C ALA A 10 0.66 6.65 3.91
N CYS A 11 0.63 5.46 3.31
CA CYS A 11 1.34 4.29 3.84
C CYS A 11 2.84 4.57 4.02
N LEU A 12 3.50 5.21 3.05
CA LEU A 12 4.92 5.54 3.14
C LEU A 12 5.23 6.55 4.26
N LEU A 13 4.39 7.57 4.43
CA LEU A 13 4.54 8.55 5.50
C LEU A 13 4.39 7.89 6.87
N ILE A 14 3.41 6.99 7.03
CA ILE A 14 3.19 6.25 8.27
C ILE A 14 4.37 5.32 8.57
N ASP A 15 4.87 4.61 7.56
CA ASP A 15 6.07 3.76 7.69
C ASP A 15 7.27 4.56 8.16
N PHE A 16 7.41 5.79 7.67
CA PHE A 16 8.49 6.67 8.06
C PHE A 16 8.36 7.11 9.52
N PHE A 17 7.17 7.52 9.95
CA PHE A 17 6.92 7.86 11.36
C PHE A 17 7.10 6.66 12.30
N LEU A 18 6.72 5.46 11.86
CA LEU A 18 6.97 4.21 12.61
C LEU A 18 8.47 3.98 12.82
N ILE A 19 9.29 4.17 11.77
CA ILE A 19 10.74 4.06 11.88
C ILE A 19 11.32 5.17 12.77
N ALA A 20 10.83 6.40 12.62
CA ALA A 20 11.26 7.57 13.40
C ALA A 20 10.97 7.39 14.90
N SER A 21 9.86 6.75 15.25
CA SER A 21 9.46 6.44 16.65
C SER A 21 10.45 5.54 17.40
N GLY A 22 11.44 4.96 16.71
CA GLY A 22 12.50 4.17 17.32
C GLY A 22 12.14 2.73 17.62
N THR A 23 10.88 2.31 17.44
CA THR A 23 10.48 0.91 17.57
C THR A 23 11.01 0.04 16.42
N ARG A 24 11.28 -1.23 16.71
CA ARG A 24 11.84 -2.17 15.73
C ARG A 24 10.74 -2.58 14.73
N GLN A 25 10.65 -1.84 13.62
CA GLN A 25 9.67 -2.04 12.55
C GLN A 25 10.34 -2.51 11.25
N PRO A 26 10.79 -3.79 11.15
CA PRO A 26 11.54 -4.28 9.99
C PRO A 26 10.69 -4.30 8.70
N ALA A 27 9.37 -4.46 8.80
CA ALA A 27 8.47 -4.43 7.66
C ALA A 27 8.37 -3.03 7.04
N ALA A 28 8.10 -2.01 7.87
CA ALA A 28 8.09 -0.60 7.45
C ALA A 28 9.42 -0.16 6.85
N TYR A 29 10.51 -0.52 7.51
CA TYR A 29 11.85 -0.24 7.01
C TYR A 29 12.11 -0.89 5.65
N ARG A 30 11.70 -2.16 5.47
CA ARG A 30 11.85 -2.86 4.18
C ARG A 30 11.04 -2.20 3.07
N ARG A 31 9.77 -1.88 3.29
CA ARG A 31 8.92 -1.25 2.26
C ARG A 31 9.46 0.12 1.82
N LEU A 32 9.88 0.95 2.78
CA LEU A 32 10.50 2.23 2.47
C LEU A 32 11.83 2.05 1.71
N LEU A 33 12.65 1.08 2.11
CA LEU A 33 13.89 0.78 1.38
C LEU A 33 13.60 0.30 -0.04
N ASP A 34 12.63 -0.58 -0.23
CA ASP A 34 12.20 -1.09 -1.53
C ASP A 34 11.72 0.05 -2.44
N PHE A 35 10.97 1.01 -1.88
CA PHE A 35 10.52 2.19 -2.59
C PHE A 35 11.67 3.15 -2.98
N VAL A 36 12.57 3.47 -2.03
CA VAL A 36 13.60 4.50 -2.22
C VAL A 36 14.82 4.00 -3.01
N VAL A 37 15.13 2.71 -2.94
CA VAL A 37 16.37 2.14 -3.49
C VAL A 37 16.12 1.25 -4.71
N PHE A 38 15.17 0.32 -4.62
CA PHE A 38 15.08 -0.78 -5.59
C PHE A 38 14.11 -0.51 -6.75
N ASN A 39 13.21 0.47 -6.63
CA ASN A 39 12.15 0.70 -7.62
C ASN A 39 12.58 1.55 -8.84
N HIS A 40 13.87 1.81 -9.01
CA HIS A 40 14.39 2.75 -10.02
C HIS A 40 15.29 2.11 -11.09
N GLY A 41 15.45 0.78 -11.09
CA GLY A 41 16.24 0.07 -12.11
C GLY A 41 17.71 0.54 -12.18
N HIS A 42 18.29 0.82 -11.01
CA HIS A 42 19.65 1.34 -10.90
C HIS A 42 20.71 0.22 -11.06
N ASP A 43 21.94 0.61 -11.39
CA ASP A 43 23.08 -0.29 -11.29
C ASP A 43 23.44 -0.56 -9.82
N GLU A 44 24.17 -1.65 -9.56
CA GLU A 44 24.54 -2.07 -8.19
C GLU A 44 25.26 -0.96 -7.40
N GLU A 45 26.03 -0.10 -8.09
CA GLU A 45 26.77 0.99 -7.46
C GLU A 45 25.85 2.13 -6.98
N ARG A 46 24.89 2.55 -7.82
CA ARG A 46 23.87 3.55 -7.44
C ARG A 46 22.94 3.03 -6.35
N GLU A 47 22.53 1.75 -6.41
CA GLU A 47 21.73 1.14 -5.35
C GLU A 47 22.46 1.18 -4.00
N TYR A 48 23.76 0.84 -4.00
CA TYR A 48 24.57 0.91 -2.79
C TYR A 48 24.67 2.35 -2.24
N GLN A 49 24.87 3.34 -3.11
CA GLN A 49 24.94 4.76 -2.72
C GLN A 49 23.61 5.25 -2.12
N LEU A 50 22.48 4.95 -2.76
CA LEU A 50 21.15 5.32 -2.28
C LEU A 50 20.84 4.65 -0.95
N ARG A 51 21.16 3.36 -0.80
CA ARG A 51 20.99 2.64 0.45
C ARG A 51 21.84 3.24 1.58
N SER A 52 23.09 3.59 1.31
CA SER A 52 23.96 4.24 2.30
C SER A 52 23.40 5.61 2.72
N ARG A 53 22.94 6.42 1.76
CA ARG A 53 22.32 7.71 2.01
C ARG A 53 21.04 7.58 2.84
N TRP A 54 20.16 6.65 2.47
CA TRP A 54 18.92 6.36 3.19
C TRP A 54 19.18 5.90 4.62
N ASN A 55 20.15 5.00 4.83
CA ASN A 55 20.52 4.54 6.15
C ASN A 55 20.99 5.69 7.04
N ARG A 56 21.83 6.58 6.50
CA ARG A 56 22.29 7.76 7.24
C ARG A 56 21.13 8.69 7.60
N PHE A 57 20.22 8.95 6.66
CA PHE A 57 19.02 9.75 6.89
C PHE A 57 18.17 9.17 8.02
N VAL A 58 17.82 7.88 7.94
CA VAL A 58 17.02 7.20 8.97
C VAL A 58 17.71 7.20 10.33
N THR A 59 19.01 6.93 10.38
CA THR A 59 19.78 6.97 11.64
C THR A 59 19.76 8.37 12.26
N GLU A 60 19.92 9.42 11.46
CA GLU A 60 19.90 10.80 11.93
C GLU A 60 18.51 11.21 12.42
N THR A 61 17.44 10.90 11.68
CA THR A 61 16.06 11.14 12.12
C THR A 61 15.76 10.47 13.45
N ARG A 62 16.15 9.19 13.60
CA ARG A 62 15.94 8.46 14.86
C ARG A 62 16.74 9.05 16.02
N ARG A 63 17.94 9.56 15.74
CA ARG A 63 18.78 10.25 16.73
C ARG A 63 18.10 11.53 17.22
N GLN A 64 17.61 12.37 16.30
CA GLN A 64 16.91 13.62 16.63
C GLN A 64 15.66 13.37 17.48
N VAL A 65 14.86 12.36 17.13
CA VAL A 65 13.68 11.96 17.94
C VAL A 65 14.10 11.42 19.32
N ALA A 66 15.15 10.59 19.39
CA ALA A 66 15.60 10.01 20.65
C ALA A 66 16.24 11.03 21.61
N GLU A 67 16.90 12.06 21.07
CA GLU A 67 17.48 13.17 21.84
C GLU A 67 16.44 14.23 22.23
N GLY A 68 15.23 14.17 21.65
CA GLY A 68 14.16 15.12 21.89
C GLY A 68 14.28 16.42 21.10
N ASP A 69 15.14 16.45 20.08
CA ASP A 69 15.25 17.58 19.12
C ASP A 69 14.00 17.67 18.24
N ILE A 70 13.28 16.56 18.07
CA ILE A 70 12.02 16.45 17.32
C ILE A 70 11.00 15.73 18.19
N ASP A 71 9.89 16.40 18.50
CA ASP A 71 8.74 15.82 19.18
C ASP A 71 7.70 15.31 18.16
N LEU A 72 7.51 13.99 18.10
CA LEU A 72 6.51 13.40 17.21
C LEU A 72 5.06 13.76 17.59
N ALA A 73 4.82 14.26 18.79
CA ALA A 73 3.50 14.77 19.20
C ALA A 73 3.27 16.23 18.76
N ASP A 74 4.30 16.93 18.28
CA ASP A 74 4.20 18.30 17.78
C ASP A 74 3.95 18.32 16.26
N LEU A 75 3.06 19.20 15.80
CA LEU A 75 2.66 19.23 14.39
C LEU A 75 3.72 19.85 13.48
N ASP A 76 4.45 20.86 13.97
CA ASP A 76 5.49 21.56 13.20
C ASP A 76 6.73 20.66 13.03
N ASP A 77 7.03 19.87 14.06
CA ASP A 77 8.07 18.84 14.01
C ASP A 77 7.71 17.69 13.05
N LEU A 78 6.45 17.24 13.06
CA LEU A 78 5.96 16.27 12.06
C LEU A 78 6.05 16.83 10.63
N GLN A 79 5.69 18.11 10.42
CA GLN A 79 5.85 18.78 9.12
C GLN A 79 7.31 18.84 8.67
N THR A 80 8.22 19.15 9.60
CA THR A 80 9.67 19.19 9.36
C THR A 80 10.20 17.83 8.93
N LEU A 81 9.75 16.76 9.61
CA LEU A 81 10.10 15.39 9.24
C LEU A 81 9.59 15.00 7.85
N VAL A 82 8.34 15.33 7.51
CA VAL A 82 7.79 15.04 6.17
C VAL A 82 8.52 15.84 5.10
N ALA A 83 8.83 17.11 5.33
CA ALA A 83 9.61 17.91 4.39
C ALA A 83 11.01 17.30 4.15
N ALA A 84 11.66 16.83 5.21
CA ALA A 84 12.96 16.15 5.11
C ALA A 84 12.85 14.83 4.32
N LEU A 85 11.80 14.04 4.56
CA LEU A 85 11.52 12.81 3.79
C LEU A 85 11.27 13.12 2.32
N VAL A 86 10.40 14.07 2.01
CA VAL A 86 10.09 14.49 0.62
C VAL A 86 11.37 14.97 -0.09
N GLY A 87 12.25 15.67 0.62
CA GLY A 87 13.56 16.07 0.09
C GLY A 87 14.51 14.90 -0.15
N ALA A 88 14.51 13.88 0.71
CA ALA A 88 15.36 12.70 0.59
C ALA A 88 14.90 11.74 -0.53
N VAL A 89 13.58 11.58 -0.66
CA VAL A 89 12.92 10.70 -1.63
C VAL A 89 12.76 11.38 -2.99
N GLY A 90 12.50 12.69 -3.01
CA GLY A 90 12.12 13.44 -4.20
C GLY A 90 10.61 13.45 -4.41
N ARG A 91 10.05 14.63 -4.66
CA ARG A 91 8.61 14.82 -4.86
C ARG A 91 8.07 14.07 -6.08
N ASP A 92 8.84 14.03 -7.17
CA ASP A 92 8.45 13.33 -8.40
C ASP A 92 8.25 11.82 -8.16
N ASN A 93 9.07 11.22 -7.29
CA ASN A 93 8.94 9.82 -6.91
C ASN A 93 7.66 9.56 -6.11
N LEU A 94 7.23 10.50 -5.27
CA LEU A 94 5.94 10.40 -4.58
C LEU A 94 4.77 10.56 -5.55
N ILE A 95 4.86 11.49 -6.51
CA ILE A 95 3.83 11.65 -7.55
C ILE A 95 3.73 10.37 -8.41
N ALA A 96 4.83 9.69 -8.68
CA ALA A 96 4.85 8.46 -9.46
C ALA A 96 4.08 7.29 -8.80
N LEU A 97 3.75 7.37 -7.51
CA LEU A 97 2.95 6.35 -6.81
C LEU A 97 1.49 6.29 -7.28
N SER A 98 0.94 7.42 -7.73
CA SER A 98 -0.43 7.50 -8.27
C SER A 98 -0.55 8.67 -9.23
N SER A 99 -1.12 8.45 -10.42
CA SER A 99 -1.37 9.49 -11.41
C SER A 99 -2.23 10.65 -10.88
N ASP A 100 -3.02 10.39 -9.83
CA ASP A 100 -3.91 11.38 -9.23
C ASP A 100 -3.13 12.45 -8.46
N TYR A 101 -1.93 12.11 -7.95
CA TYR A 101 -1.08 13.04 -7.19
C TYR A 101 -0.48 14.17 -8.04
N ALA A 102 -0.43 13.99 -9.36
CA ALA A 102 0.09 15.00 -10.29
C ALA A 102 -0.84 16.21 -10.45
N HIS A 103 -2.10 16.10 -10.03
CA HIS A 103 -3.13 17.11 -10.32
C HIS A 103 -3.65 17.77 -9.04
N GLY A 104 -3.90 19.09 -9.11
CA GLY A 104 -4.75 19.80 -8.15
C GLY A 104 -4.24 19.90 -6.71
N GLY A 105 -2.94 19.70 -6.46
CA GLY A 105 -2.38 19.76 -5.10
C GLY A 105 -2.81 18.58 -4.21
N LEU A 106 -3.30 17.50 -4.81
CA LEU A 106 -3.84 16.34 -4.09
C LEU A 106 -2.81 15.72 -3.14
N LEU A 107 -1.53 15.64 -3.56
CA LEU A 107 -0.45 15.14 -2.72
C LEU A 107 -0.28 15.98 -1.45
N ASP A 108 -0.34 17.31 -1.57
CA ASP A 108 -0.19 18.21 -0.42
C ASP A 108 -1.38 18.08 0.54
N GLN A 109 -2.60 18.02 -0.01
CA GLN A 109 -3.81 17.78 0.78
C GLN A 109 -3.78 16.43 1.50
N LEU A 110 -3.20 15.41 0.87
CA LEU A 110 -3.02 14.09 1.46
C LEU A 110 -1.99 14.12 2.58
N ILE A 111 -0.85 14.78 2.37
CA ILE A 111 0.18 14.98 3.39
C ILE A 111 -0.41 15.69 4.61
N GLU A 112 -1.18 16.75 4.40
CA GLU A 112 -1.86 17.51 5.46
C GLU A 112 -2.81 16.61 6.27
N GLN A 113 -3.66 15.83 5.59
CA GLN A 113 -4.57 14.89 6.24
C GLN A 113 -3.83 13.81 7.06
N VAL A 114 -2.70 13.30 6.54
CA VAL A 114 -1.86 12.32 7.25
C VAL A 114 -1.25 12.95 8.49
N LEU A 115 -0.69 14.17 8.38
CA LEU A 115 -0.10 14.90 9.50
C LEU A 115 -1.11 15.15 10.62
N GLU A 116 -2.30 15.66 10.29
CA GLU A 116 -3.38 15.89 11.25
C GLU A 116 -3.78 14.57 11.94
N ARG A 117 -3.90 13.49 11.17
CA ARG A 117 -4.30 12.19 11.70
C ARG A 117 -3.25 11.59 12.63
N VAL A 118 -1.97 11.65 12.24
CA VAL A 118 -0.84 11.19 13.05
C VAL A 118 -0.73 12.01 14.34
N HIS A 119 -0.81 13.34 14.24
CA HIS A 119 -0.78 14.23 15.40
C HIS A 119 -1.88 13.89 16.41
N LEU A 120 -3.12 13.66 15.92
CA LEU A 120 -4.23 13.25 16.77
C LEU A 120 -4.00 11.87 17.42
N LEU A 121 -3.43 10.91 16.69
CA LEU A 121 -3.14 9.58 17.22
C LEU A 121 -2.08 9.62 18.32
N LEU A 122 -1.02 10.40 18.10
CA LEU A 122 0.11 10.50 19.03
C LEU A 122 -0.24 11.31 20.29
N LYS A 123 -1.10 12.33 20.20
CA LYS A 123 -1.61 13.05 21.39
C LYS A 123 -2.45 12.18 22.32
N ASN A 124 -3.15 11.19 21.78
CA ASN A 124 -4.17 10.43 22.53
C ASN A 124 -3.68 9.07 23.06
N ASN A 125 -2.47 8.63 22.70
CA ASN A 125 -1.98 7.30 23.05
C ASN A 125 -0.62 7.36 23.74
N ALA A 126 -0.46 6.55 24.79
CA ALA A 126 0.82 6.43 25.50
C ALA A 126 1.88 5.66 24.71
N ASP A 127 1.48 4.84 23.72
CA ASP A 127 2.39 4.09 22.85
C ASP A 127 2.25 4.56 21.39
N SER A 128 3.22 5.37 20.99
CA SER A 128 3.34 5.95 19.65
C SER A 128 3.37 4.88 18.56
N ALA A 129 4.04 3.76 18.80
CA ALA A 129 4.23 2.72 17.80
C ALA A 129 2.94 1.96 17.53
N THR A 130 2.21 1.58 18.58
CA THR A 130 0.89 0.94 18.42
C THR A 130 -0.12 1.89 17.77
N ALA A 131 -0.11 3.16 18.15
CA ALA A 131 -1.01 4.17 17.55
C ALA A 131 -0.75 4.35 16.05
N LEU A 132 0.51 4.49 15.65
CA LEU A 132 0.90 4.60 14.24
C LEU A 132 0.64 3.29 13.46
N ALA A 133 0.93 2.13 14.07
CA ALA A 133 0.67 0.83 13.45
C ALA A 133 -0.83 0.58 13.22
N SER A 134 -1.71 1.10 14.08
CA SER A 134 -3.16 1.03 13.90
C SER A 134 -3.67 1.85 12.71
N PHE A 135 -2.89 2.85 12.30
CA PHE A 135 -3.19 3.69 11.14
C PHE A 135 -2.52 3.17 9.86
N SER A 136 -1.40 2.47 9.99
CA SER A 136 -0.78 1.74 8.90
C SER A 136 -1.77 0.70 8.37
N GLY A 137 -2.15 0.82 7.09
CA GLY A 137 -2.90 -0.21 6.36
C GLY A 137 -2.14 -1.53 6.18
N ASP A 138 -1.00 -1.72 6.85
CA ASP A 138 -0.13 -2.90 6.80
C ASP A 138 -0.83 -4.21 7.12
N ASN A 139 -1.81 -4.18 8.02
CA ASN A 139 -2.64 -5.34 8.34
C ASN A 139 -4.00 -5.30 7.62
N ALA A 140 -4.23 -4.30 6.77
CA ALA A 140 -5.46 -4.20 6.02
C ALA A 140 -5.38 -5.06 4.75
N VAL A 141 -6.28 -6.03 4.67
CA VAL A 141 -6.49 -6.80 3.45
C VAL A 141 -7.09 -5.87 2.40
N ARG A 142 -6.39 -5.66 1.29
CA ARG A 142 -6.90 -4.85 0.19
C ARG A 142 -7.95 -5.62 -0.61
N ILE A 143 -9.20 -5.15 -0.55
CA ILE A 143 -10.31 -5.71 -1.33
C ILE A 143 -10.59 -4.75 -2.50
N MET A 144 -10.44 -5.25 -3.72
CA MET A 144 -10.67 -4.47 -4.94
C MET A 144 -11.10 -5.37 -6.09
N SER A 145 -11.62 -4.76 -7.16
CA SER A 145 -11.87 -5.48 -8.42
C SER A 145 -10.57 -5.71 -9.19
N VAL A 146 -10.57 -6.71 -10.07
CA VAL A 146 -9.45 -7.02 -10.98
C VAL A 146 -9.04 -5.80 -11.83
N HIS A 147 -10.00 -4.99 -12.26
CA HIS A 147 -9.71 -3.78 -13.03
C HIS A 147 -8.90 -2.75 -12.24
N LYS A 148 -9.19 -2.59 -10.93
CA LYS A 148 -8.46 -1.66 -10.05
C LYS A 148 -7.09 -2.16 -9.65
N SER A 149 -6.79 -3.45 -9.82
CA SER A 149 -5.46 -4.01 -9.52
C SER A 149 -4.47 -3.89 -10.67
N LYS A 150 -4.90 -3.41 -11.86
CA LYS A 150 -4.02 -3.26 -13.02
C LYS A 150 -2.84 -2.33 -12.70
N GLY A 151 -1.63 -2.83 -12.91
CA GLY A 151 -0.40 -2.10 -12.62
C GLY A 151 0.08 -2.20 -11.16
N LEU A 152 -0.68 -2.87 -10.28
CA LEU A 152 -0.28 -3.18 -8.91
C LEU A 152 0.26 -4.60 -8.82
N GLU A 153 1.05 -4.89 -7.79
CA GLU A 153 1.54 -6.25 -7.51
C GLU A 153 1.53 -6.51 -6.00
N PHE A 154 1.23 -7.74 -5.61
CA PHE A 154 1.09 -8.15 -4.21
C PHE A 154 1.83 -9.45 -3.96
N ASP A 155 2.38 -9.63 -2.75
CA ASP A 155 2.99 -10.90 -2.33
C ASP A 155 2.01 -12.07 -2.48
N THR A 156 0.80 -11.90 -1.96
CA THR A 156 -0.28 -12.88 -1.98
C THR A 156 -1.54 -12.28 -2.58
N VAL A 157 -2.15 -12.98 -3.54
CA VAL A 157 -3.45 -12.62 -4.12
C VAL A 157 -4.44 -13.74 -3.88
N VAL A 158 -5.66 -13.37 -3.50
CA VAL A 158 -6.81 -14.29 -3.42
C VAL A 158 -7.84 -13.84 -4.45
N ILE A 159 -8.07 -14.66 -5.47
CA ILE A 159 -9.17 -14.44 -6.42
C ILE A 159 -10.38 -15.22 -5.93
N LEU A 160 -11.44 -14.48 -5.59
CA LEU A 160 -12.68 -15.05 -5.08
C LEU A 160 -13.65 -15.35 -6.22
N GLY A 161 -14.21 -16.56 -6.23
CA GLY A 161 -15.27 -16.95 -7.15
C GLY A 161 -14.79 -17.14 -8.58
N VAL A 162 -13.80 -18.01 -8.77
CA VAL A 162 -13.39 -18.50 -10.10
C VAL A 162 -14.44 -19.49 -10.60
N GLU A 163 -15.61 -18.95 -10.95
CA GLU A 163 -16.85 -19.66 -11.24
C GLU A 163 -17.38 -19.24 -12.61
N GLU A 164 -18.01 -20.16 -13.37
CA GLU A 164 -18.63 -19.83 -14.66
C GLU A 164 -19.64 -18.67 -14.51
N GLU A 165 -20.33 -18.63 -13.37
CA GLU A 165 -21.29 -17.60 -13.01
C GLU A 165 -20.66 -16.34 -12.40
N THR A 166 -19.39 -16.05 -12.64
CA THR A 166 -18.78 -14.77 -12.24
C THR A 166 -18.29 -13.96 -13.43
N PHE A 167 -17.93 -14.63 -14.53
CA PHE A 167 -17.32 -14.03 -15.72
C PHE A 167 -18.37 -13.84 -16.84
N TRP A 168 -19.21 -12.82 -16.66
CA TRP A 168 -20.42 -12.55 -17.46
C TRP A 168 -20.16 -11.67 -18.68
N GLY A 169 -19.23 -12.06 -19.55
CA GLY A 169 -18.77 -11.16 -20.60
C GLY A 169 -18.29 -11.83 -21.89
N ASP A 170 -17.67 -11.01 -22.74
CA ASP A 170 -16.95 -11.50 -23.89
C ASP A 170 -15.78 -12.38 -23.43
N ALA A 171 -15.67 -13.59 -23.99
CA ALA A 171 -14.72 -14.58 -23.51
C ALA A 171 -13.26 -14.11 -23.64
N ALA A 172 -12.91 -13.26 -24.62
CA ALA A 172 -11.56 -12.72 -24.73
C ALA A 172 -11.30 -11.65 -23.67
N ALA A 173 -12.27 -10.78 -23.41
CA ALA A 173 -12.19 -9.78 -22.34
C ALA A 173 -12.09 -10.42 -20.94
N GLU A 174 -12.90 -11.45 -20.66
CA GLU A 174 -12.87 -12.15 -19.37
C GLU A 174 -11.53 -12.88 -19.16
N ARG A 175 -10.99 -13.53 -20.20
CA ARG A 175 -9.63 -14.12 -20.14
C ARG A 175 -8.56 -13.08 -19.85
N ALA A 176 -8.63 -11.92 -20.51
CA ALA A 176 -7.68 -10.84 -20.27
C ALA A 176 -7.78 -10.30 -18.84
N ALA A 177 -8.99 -10.11 -18.33
CA ALA A 177 -9.21 -9.70 -16.94
C ALA A 177 -8.66 -10.76 -15.98
N TYR A 178 -8.99 -12.03 -16.16
CA TYR A 178 -8.48 -13.13 -15.34
C TYR A 178 -6.95 -13.15 -15.33
N PHE A 179 -6.31 -13.05 -16.51
CA PHE A 179 -4.85 -13.01 -16.63
C PHE A 179 -4.22 -11.81 -15.91
N VAL A 180 -4.85 -10.64 -16.01
CA VAL A 180 -4.45 -9.46 -15.22
C VAL A 180 -4.52 -9.78 -13.74
N GLY A 181 -5.62 -10.39 -13.26
CA GLY A 181 -5.82 -10.74 -11.85
C GLY A 181 -4.74 -11.69 -11.31
N ILE A 182 -4.50 -12.82 -11.98
CA ILE A 182 -3.51 -13.80 -11.51
C ILE A 182 -2.08 -13.26 -11.57
N SER A 183 -1.76 -12.44 -12.58
CA SER A 183 -0.42 -11.88 -12.75
C SER A 183 -0.08 -10.80 -11.72
N ARG A 184 -1.00 -10.40 -10.84
CA ARG A 184 -0.69 -9.49 -9.73
C ARG A 184 0.00 -10.21 -8.56
N ALA A 185 -0.01 -11.55 -8.53
CA ALA A 185 0.62 -12.33 -7.47
C ALA A 185 2.12 -12.49 -7.71
N LYS A 186 2.94 -12.12 -6.72
CA LYS A 186 4.41 -12.32 -6.76
C LYS A 186 4.83 -13.69 -6.25
N MET A 187 4.22 -14.15 -5.16
CA MET A 187 4.66 -15.35 -4.44
C MET A 187 3.55 -16.40 -4.31
N ARG A 188 2.33 -15.97 -3.96
CA ARG A 188 1.23 -16.89 -3.66
C ARG A 188 -0.06 -16.44 -4.36
N LEU A 189 -0.71 -17.39 -5.03
CA LEU A 189 -2.01 -17.22 -5.64
C LEU A 189 -2.98 -18.23 -5.04
N TRP A 190 -4.09 -17.74 -4.51
CA TRP A 190 -5.20 -18.57 -4.05
C TRP A 190 -6.41 -18.32 -4.94
N LEU A 191 -6.95 -19.39 -5.50
CA LEU A 191 -8.18 -19.36 -6.27
C LEU A 191 -9.26 -20.05 -5.46
N THR A 192 -10.45 -19.44 -5.38
CA THR A 192 -11.57 -20.04 -4.66
C THR A 192 -12.79 -20.12 -5.54
N ALA A 193 -13.57 -21.17 -5.35
CA ALA A 193 -14.90 -21.36 -5.92
C ALA A 193 -15.80 -21.99 -4.85
N CYS A 194 -17.10 -21.91 -5.02
CA CYS A 194 -18.06 -22.63 -4.19
C CYS A 194 -19.15 -23.25 -5.06
N GLN A 195 -19.98 -24.12 -4.46
CA GLN A 195 -21.10 -24.78 -5.13
C GLN A 195 -22.39 -23.95 -5.08
N SER A 196 -22.49 -23.01 -4.13
CA SER A 196 -23.64 -22.14 -3.99
C SER A 196 -23.30 -20.79 -3.36
N ARG A 197 -24.03 -19.74 -3.77
CA ARG A 197 -23.97 -18.40 -3.17
C ARG A 197 -25.36 -17.82 -2.94
N GLU A 198 -25.59 -17.32 -1.73
CA GLU A 198 -26.83 -16.61 -1.40
C GLU A 198 -27.01 -15.39 -2.32
N ARG A 199 -28.26 -15.15 -2.77
CA ARG A 199 -28.58 -14.03 -3.66
C ARG A 199 -28.52 -12.71 -2.91
N PRO A 200 -27.67 -11.75 -3.31
CA PRO A 200 -27.65 -10.43 -2.71
C PRO A 200 -28.97 -9.69 -2.93
N LEU A 201 -29.39 -8.91 -1.93
CA LEU A 201 -30.57 -8.04 -2.03
C LEU A 201 -30.40 -7.08 -3.22
N GLY A 202 -31.39 -7.03 -4.12
CA GLY A 202 -31.38 -6.12 -5.28
C GLY A 202 -30.58 -6.61 -6.50
N ALA A 203 -29.97 -7.80 -6.46
CA ALA A 203 -29.28 -8.36 -7.61
C ALA A 203 -30.28 -8.66 -8.76
N GLN A 204 -30.11 -8.02 -9.92
CA GLN A 204 -30.97 -8.25 -11.09
C GLN A 204 -30.68 -9.58 -11.79
N ARG A 205 -29.40 -9.97 -11.87
CA ARG A 205 -28.94 -11.25 -12.43
C ARG A 205 -28.12 -11.98 -11.36
N TRP A 206 -28.55 -13.18 -10.99
CA TRP A 206 -27.85 -14.03 -10.03
C TRP A 206 -28.26 -15.49 -10.17
N THR A 207 -27.29 -16.37 -10.37
CA THR A 207 -27.47 -17.81 -10.25
C THR A 207 -27.02 -18.24 -8.85
N VAL A 208 -27.83 -19.01 -8.14
CA VAL A 208 -27.48 -19.47 -6.78
C VAL A 208 -26.47 -20.60 -6.85
N GLU A 209 -26.74 -21.61 -7.68
CA GLU A 209 -25.80 -22.68 -7.98
C GLU A 209 -24.60 -22.12 -8.74
N ARG A 210 -23.42 -22.66 -8.42
CA ARG A 210 -22.13 -22.19 -8.93
C ARG A 210 -21.31 -23.37 -9.41
N HIS A 211 -20.62 -23.16 -10.53
CA HIS A 211 -19.76 -24.15 -11.14
C HIS A 211 -18.34 -23.59 -11.22
N GLU A 212 -17.36 -24.43 -10.89
CA GLU A 212 -15.94 -24.10 -11.06
C GLU A 212 -15.67 -23.72 -12.52
N HIS A 213 -14.90 -22.65 -12.75
CA HIS A 213 -14.52 -22.27 -14.10
C HIS A 213 -13.30 -23.07 -14.53
N ASP A 214 -13.51 -24.28 -15.06
CA ASP A 214 -12.46 -25.25 -15.40
C ASP A 214 -11.31 -24.67 -16.21
N GLU A 215 -11.61 -23.88 -17.26
CA GLU A 215 -10.59 -23.24 -18.09
C GLU A 215 -9.65 -22.35 -17.28
N PHE A 216 -10.21 -21.55 -16.36
CA PHE A 216 -9.46 -20.54 -15.63
C PHE A 216 -8.66 -21.17 -14.50
N LEU A 217 -9.27 -22.10 -13.76
CA LEU A 217 -8.55 -22.90 -12.77
C LEU A 217 -7.40 -23.68 -13.40
N GLY A 218 -7.59 -24.20 -14.62
CA GLY A 218 -6.56 -24.92 -15.38
C GLY A 218 -5.34 -24.08 -15.75
N TYR A 219 -5.44 -22.75 -15.81
CA TYR A 219 -4.28 -21.88 -16.09
C TYR A 219 -3.31 -21.74 -14.91
N ALA A 220 -3.75 -22.05 -13.69
CA ALA A 220 -2.95 -21.91 -12.46
C ALA A 220 -2.63 -23.26 -11.78
N ALA A 221 -3.03 -24.37 -12.41
CA ALA A 221 -2.83 -25.74 -11.93
C ALA A 221 -1.41 -26.27 -12.22
#